data_AF-X1MUG2-F1
#
_entry.id   AF-X1MUG2-F1
#
_cell.length_a   1.000
_cell.length_b   1.000
_cell.length_c   1.000
_cell.angle_alpha   90.00
_cell.angle_beta   90.00
_cell.angle_gamma   90.00
#
_symmetry.space_group_name_H-M   'P 1'
#
loop_
_entity.id
_entity.type
_entity.pdbx_description
1 polymer ?
#
loop_
_entity_poly.entity_id
_entity_poly.type
_entity_poly.pdbx_seq_one_letter_code
_entity_poly.pdbx_strand_id
1 'polypeptide(L)'
;MNAEVKLIISKLGLLKLAEELGNVSQSCRVMGYSRDTFYRFREFYYISGELVLQEISRKKTVIKNHIEEHIEEAVVKIATDNPALDQVRVANELNKEGLFISPAGVRCVWLRHDLETFKKRLKALETLIAQDGIILTENQVAALEHTKQE
;
A
#
# COMPACT_ATOMS: atom_id res chain seq x y z
N MET A 1 13.10 -1.00 13.44
CA MET A 1 12.13 -2.07 13.81
C MET A 1 10.77 -1.71 13.26
N ASN A 2 10.09 -2.65 12.58
CA ASN A 2 8.77 -2.43 12.00
C ASN A 2 7.70 -2.26 13.10
N ALA A 3 6.70 -1.40 12.89
CA ALA A 3 5.66 -1.12 13.90
C ALA A 3 4.88 -2.39 14.29
N GLU A 4 4.62 -3.26 13.32
CA GLU A 4 3.96 -4.55 13.51
C GLU A 4 4.74 -5.47 14.44
N VAL A 5 6.06 -5.54 14.28
CA VAL A 5 6.94 -6.35 15.13
C VAL A 5 6.89 -5.85 16.57
N LYS A 6 6.87 -4.53 16.78
CA LYS A 6 6.75 -3.93 18.12
C LYS A 6 5.42 -4.29 18.80
N LEU A 7 4.33 -4.34 18.04
CA LEU A 7 3.01 -4.74 18.54
C LEU A 7 2.99 -6.22 18.93
N ILE A 8 3.56 -7.11 18.11
CA ILE A 8 3.66 -8.54 18.44
C ILE A 8 4.46 -8.75 19.73
N ILE A 9 5.62 -8.10 19.85
CA ILE A 9 6.47 -8.17 21.05
C ILE A 9 5.69 -7.71 22.30
N SER A 10 4.93 -6.62 22.20
CA SER A 10 4.10 -6.14 23.31
C SER A 10 3.03 -7.14 23.73
N LYS A 11 2.33 -7.75 22.76
CA LYS A 11 1.28 -8.76 23.03
C LYS A 11 1.85 -10.03 23.65
N LEU A 12 3.00 -10.50 23.17
CA LEU A 12 3.73 -11.62 23.76
C LEU A 12 4.25 -11.30 25.16
N GLY A 13 4.75 -10.08 25.37
CA GLY A 13 5.18 -9.59 26.67
C GLY A 13 4.07 -9.66 27.72
N LEU A 14 2.82 -9.35 27.35
CA LEU A 14 1.67 -9.46 28.24
C LEU A 14 1.40 -10.91 28.68
N LEU A 15 1.50 -11.87 27.76
CA LEU A 15 1.30 -13.29 28.07
C LEU A 15 2.40 -13.81 28.99
N LYS A 16 3.67 -13.50 28.70
CA LYS A 16 4.83 -13.88 29.51
C LYS A 16 4.79 -13.25 30.92
N LEU A 17 4.45 -11.96 31.01
CA LEU A 17 4.34 -11.27 32.29
C LEU A 17 3.25 -11.88 33.18
N ALA A 18 2.14 -12.35 32.60
CA ALA A 18 1.10 -13.02 33.35
C ALA A 18 1.55 -14.38 33.89
N GLU A 19 2.41 -15.10 33.16
CA GLU A 19 3.01 -16.37 33.57
C GLU A 19 4.01 -16.16 34.71
N GLU A 20 4.91 -15.17 34.59
CA GLU A 20 5.89 -14.82 35.62
C GLU A 20 5.24 -14.36 36.94
N LEU A 21 4.17 -13.55 36.86
CA LEU A 21 3.48 -13.05 38.04
C LEU A 21 2.45 -14.04 38.61
N GLY A 22 2.06 -15.07 37.85
CA GLY A 22 0.92 -15.93 38.18
C GLY A 22 -0.42 -15.20 38.31
N ASN A 23 -0.51 -13.95 37.83
CA ASN A 23 -1.67 -13.08 38.03
C ASN A 23 -1.98 -12.22 36.79
N VAL A 24 -3.02 -12.64 36.06
CA VAL A 24 -3.53 -11.96 34.86
C VAL A 24 -4.01 -10.53 35.14
N SER A 25 -4.64 -10.30 36.29
CA SER A 25 -5.20 -8.98 36.59
C SER A 25 -4.11 -7.94 36.87
N GLN A 26 -3.00 -8.37 37.49
CA GLN A 26 -1.84 -7.50 37.73
C GLN A 26 -1.05 -7.25 36.44
N SER A 27 -0.78 -8.27 35.63
CA SER A 27 -0.09 -8.08 34.35
C SER A 27 -0.85 -7.14 33.40
N CYS A 28 -2.18 -7.30 33.29
CA CYS A 28 -3.06 -6.39 32.55
C CYS A 28 -2.99 -4.95 33.07
N ARG A 29 -2.98 -4.75 34.40
CA ARG A 29 -2.88 -3.42 35.01
C ARG A 29 -1.53 -2.76 34.72
N VAL A 30 -0.44 -3.52 34.79
CA VAL A 30 0.93 -3.03 34.54
C VAL A 30 1.12 -2.63 33.08
N MET A 31 0.61 -3.43 32.14
CA MET A 31 0.77 -3.17 30.70
C MET A 31 -0.35 -2.33 30.08
N GLY A 32 -1.40 -1.97 30.84
CA GLY A 32 -2.50 -1.14 30.37
C GLY A 32 -3.50 -1.85 29.46
N TYR A 33 -3.60 -3.18 29.53
CA TYR A 33 -4.56 -3.97 28.75
C TYR A 33 -5.80 -4.33 29.58
N SER A 34 -6.93 -4.54 28.90
CA SER A 34 -8.09 -5.14 29.55
C SER A 34 -7.89 -6.65 29.77
N ARG A 35 -8.59 -7.22 30.75
CA ARG A 35 -8.56 -8.68 30.98
C ARG A 35 -9.15 -9.45 29.80
N ASP A 36 -10.14 -8.88 29.10
CA ASP A 36 -10.73 -9.47 27.89
C ASP A 36 -9.68 -9.59 26.77
N THR A 37 -8.91 -8.53 26.56
CA THR A 37 -7.82 -8.50 25.57
C THR A 37 -6.77 -9.58 25.84
N PHE A 38 -6.42 -9.80 27.11
CA PHE A 38 -5.51 -10.89 27.50
C PHE A 38 -6.04 -12.26 27.07
N TYR A 39 -7.31 -12.57 27.39
CA TYR A 39 -7.87 -13.88 27.05
C TYR A 39 -7.98 -14.08 25.54
N ARG A 40 -8.29 -13.04 24.77
CA ARG A 40 -8.27 -13.09 23.30
C ARG A 40 -6.86 -13.38 22.77
N PHE A 41 -5.84 -12.70 23.26
CA PHE A 41 -4.45 -12.97 22.84
C PHE A 41 -4.00 -14.37 23.24
N ARG A 42 -4.37 -14.82 24.43
CA ARG A 42 -4.07 -16.17 24.91
C ARG A 42 -4.71 -17.22 24.02
N GLU A 43 -5.98 -17.06 23.67
CA GLU A 43 -6.70 -17.95 22.75
C GLU A 43 -6.02 -17.98 21.37
N PHE A 44 -5.69 -16.83 20.78
CA PHE A 44 -4.98 -16.77 19.49
C PHE A 44 -3.60 -17.41 19.53
N TYR A 45 -2.86 -17.21 20.62
CA TYR A 45 -1.56 -17.84 20.84
C TYR A 45 -1.67 -19.37 20.91
N TYR A 46 -2.67 -19.90 21.61
CA TYR A 46 -2.87 -21.36 21.71
C TYR A 46 -3.33 -22.01 20.39
N ILE A 47 -4.16 -21.32 19.61
CA ILE A 47 -4.70 -21.87 18.36
C ILE A 47 -3.64 -21.86 17.24
N SER A 48 -2.87 -20.76 17.13
CA SER A 48 -2.05 -20.50 15.93
C SER A 48 -0.64 -19.98 16.20
N GLY A 49 -0.17 -20.00 17.46
CA GLY A 49 1.17 -19.55 17.84
C GLY A 49 1.40 -18.04 17.75
N GLU A 50 2.66 -17.62 17.77
CA GLU A 50 3.07 -16.20 17.85
C GLU A 50 2.64 -15.34 16.66
N LEU A 51 2.52 -15.96 15.48
CA LEU A 51 2.28 -15.26 14.21
C LEU A 51 0.89 -14.60 14.14
N VAL A 52 -0.11 -15.12 14.86
CA VAL A 52 -1.49 -14.60 14.83
C VAL A 52 -1.73 -13.44 15.79
N LEU A 53 -0.75 -13.08 16.61
CA LEU A 53 -0.78 -11.82 17.36
C LEU A 53 -0.58 -10.58 16.47
N GLN A 54 -0.31 -10.78 15.17
CA GLN A 54 -0.35 -9.70 14.18
C GLN A 54 -1.73 -9.03 14.15
N GLU A 55 -1.73 -7.71 14.06
CA GLU A 55 -2.98 -6.96 13.95
C GLU A 55 -3.46 -7.00 12.50
N ILE A 56 -4.54 -7.75 12.26
CA ILE A 56 -5.19 -7.75 10.95
C ILE A 56 -5.94 -6.42 10.81
N SER A 57 -5.47 -5.56 9.91
CA SER A 57 -6.18 -4.33 9.58
C SER A 57 -7.60 -4.66 9.11
N ARG A 58 -8.60 -4.03 9.75
CA ARG A 58 -10.00 -4.13 9.32
C ARG A 58 -10.30 -3.26 8.10
N LYS A 59 -9.38 -2.36 7.72
CA LYS A 59 -9.56 -1.48 6.55
C LYS A 59 -9.38 -2.32 5.28
N LYS A 60 -10.50 -2.71 4.68
CA LYS A 60 -10.53 -3.36 3.36
C LYS A 60 -10.89 -2.32 2.31
N THR A 61 -10.25 -2.41 1.14
CA THR A 61 -10.63 -1.60 -0.02
C THR A 61 -12.05 -1.95 -0.46
N VAL A 62 -12.88 -0.93 -0.67
CA VAL A 62 -14.26 -1.11 -1.13
C VAL A 62 -14.25 -1.04 -2.65
N ILE A 63 -14.32 -2.20 -3.31
CA ILE A 63 -14.25 -2.32 -4.79
C ILE A 63 -15.37 -1.50 -5.46
N LYS A 64 -16.54 -1.39 -4.82
CA LYS A 64 -17.68 -0.60 -5.33
C LYS A 64 -17.37 0.91 -5.49
N ASN A 65 -16.34 1.40 -4.81
CA ASN A 65 -15.91 2.80 -4.89
C ASN A 65 -14.81 2.99 -5.94
N HIS A 66 -14.43 1.94 -6.68
CA HIS A 66 -13.53 2.06 -7.81
C HIS A 66 -14.22 2.77 -8.98
N ILE A 67 -13.39 3.36 -9.81
CA ILE A 67 -13.79 3.91 -11.09
C ILE A 67 -13.97 2.73 -12.05
N GLU A 68 -14.68 2.95 -13.15
CA GLU A 68 -14.82 1.98 -14.22
C GLU A 68 -13.46 1.50 -14.74
N GLU A 69 -13.36 0.21 -15.02
CA GLU A 69 -12.11 -0.48 -15.36
C GLU A 69 -11.38 0.15 -16.55
N HIS A 70 -12.13 0.51 -17.61
CA HIS A 70 -11.57 1.13 -18.81
C HIS A 70 -10.91 2.51 -18.54
N ILE A 71 -11.42 3.28 -17.57
CA ILE A 71 -10.83 4.57 -17.17
C ILE A 71 -9.56 4.30 -16.36
N GLU A 72 -9.59 3.30 -15.48
CA GLU A 72 -8.42 2.90 -14.68
C GLU A 72 -7.27 2.43 -15.56
N GLU A 73 -7.56 1.59 -16.57
CA GLU A 73 -6.60 1.14 -17.58
C GLU A 73 -6.01 2.31 -18.37
N ALA A 74 -6.84 3.26 -18.81
CA ALA A 74 -6.38 4.45 -19.52
C ALA A 74 -5.42 5.30 -18.66
N VAL A 75 -5.71 5.47 -17.37
CA VAL A 75 -4.84 6.20 -16.43
C VAL A 75 -3.49 5.50 -16.25
N VAL A 76 -3.49 4.16 -16.11
CA VAL A 76 -2.25 3.37 -15.98
C VAL A 76 -1.43 3.45 -17.26
N LYS A 77 -2.08 3.34 -18.42
CA LYS A 77 -1.42 3.43 -19.73
C LYS A 77 -0.75 4.79 -19.94
N ILE A 78 -1.44 5.90 -19.63
CA ILE A 78 -0.84 7.23 -19.73
C ILE A 78 0.39 7.38 -18.81
N ALA A 79 0.39 6.70 -17.66
CA ALA A 79 1.52 6.76 -16.73
C ALA A 79 2.79 6.09 -17.28
N THR A 80 2.66 5.08 -18.15
CA THR A 80 3.79 4.44 -18.84
C THR A 80 4.12 5.14 -20.15
N ASP A 81 3.12 5.63 -20.88
CA ASP A 81 3.31 6.33 -22.15
C ASP A 81 3.99 7.69 -21.96
N ASN A 82 3.58 8.43 -20.92
CA ASN A 82 4.14 9.74 -20.59
C ASN A 82 4.42 9.88 -19.09
N PRO A 83 5.49 9.23 -18.57
CA PRO A 83 5.78 9.21 -17.14
C PRO A 83 5.97 10.60 -16.50
N ALA A 84 6.37 11.60 -17.29
CA ALA A 84 6.62 12.96 -16.82
C ALA A 84 5.35 13.78 -16.51
N LEU A 85 4.16 13.35 -16.97
CA LEU A 85 2.94 14.13 -16.78
C LEU A 85 2.50 14.16 -15.32
N ASP A 86 2.00 15.30 -14.85
CA ASP A 86 1.38 15.39 -13.53
C ASP A 86 -0.10 14.93 -13.55
N GLN A 87 -0.63 14.57 -12.38
CA GLN A 87 -2.02 14.12 -12.18
C GLN A 87 -3.05 15.08 -12.80
N VAL A 88 -2.80 16.39 -12.78
CA VAL A 88 -3.69 17.40 -13.39
C VAL A 88 -3.67 17.31 -14.90
N ARG A 89 -2.49 17.13 -15.49
CA ARG A 89 -2.36 17.05 -16.95
C ARG A 89 -2.94 15.74 -17.48
N VAL A 90 -2.73 14.63 -16.78
CA VAL A 90 -3.33 13.34 -17.14
C VAL A 90 -4.86 13.41 -17.11
N ALA A 91 -5.46 14.01 -16.07
CA ALA A 91 -6.91 14.22 -16.02
C ALA A 91 -7.43 15.05 -17.21
N ASN A 92 -6.68 16.08 -17.62
CA ASN A 92 -7.07 16.91 -18.76
C ASN A 92 -6.95 16.18 -20.10
N GLU A 93 -5.92 15.35 -20.32
CA GLU A 93 -5.82 14.53 -21.54
C GLU A 93 -6.97 13.52 -21.62
N LEU A 94 -7.27 12.83 -20.51
CA LEU A 94 -8.40 11.89 -20.45
C LEU A 94 -9.75 12.58 -20.70
N ASN A 95 -9.94 13.79 -20.17
CA ASN A 95 -11.15 14.57 -20.43
C ASN A 95 -11.32 14.91 -21.93
N LYS A 96 -10.23 15.11 -22.69
CA LYS A 96 -10.30 15.34 -24.14
C LYS A 96 -10.74 14.09 -24.90
N GLU A 97 -10.38 12.91 -24.39
CA GLU A 97 -10.79 11.61 -24.94
C GLU A 97 -12.21 11.20 -24.50
N GLY A 98 -12.89 12.03 -23.70
CA GLY A 98 -14.23 11.76 -23.17
C GLY A 98 -14.24 10.91 -21.90
N LEU A 99 -13.08 10.65 -21.31
CA LEU A 99 -12.92 9.89 -20.06
C LEU A 99 -12.82 10.86 -18.88
N PHE A 100 -13.94 11.04 -18.17
CA PHE A 100 -14.01 12.01 -17.09
C PHE A 100 -13.43 11.49 -15.77
N ILE A 101 -12.30 12.06 -15.35
CA ILE A 101 -11.68 11.76 -14.06
C ILE A 101 -11.10 13.02 -13.42
N SER A 102 -11.18 13.12 -12.09
CA SER A 102 -10.55 14.22 -11.36
C SER A 102 -9.05 13.97 -11.16
N PRO A 103 -8.20 15.01 -11.01
CA PRO A 103 -6.78 14.85 -10.68
C PRO A 103 -6.53 14.02 -9.41
N ALA A 104 -7.42 14.15 -8.42
CA ALA A 104 -7.37 13.33 -7.21
C ALA A 104 -7.70 11.85 -7.51
N GLY A 105 -8.66 11.59 -8.40
CA GLY A 105 -8.97 10.25 -8.89
C GLY A 105 -7.78 9.59 -9.58
N VAL A 106 -7.06 10.33 -10.44
CA VAL A 106 -5.82 9.87 -11.07
C VAL A 106 -4.79 9.46 -10.01
N ARG A 107 -4.58 10.29 -8.98
CA ARG A 107 -3.67 9.96 -7.87
C ARG A 107 -4.09 8.70 -7.12
N CYS A 108 -5.38 8.53 -6.85
CA CYS A 108 -5.90 7.34 -6.19
C CYS A 108 -5.71 6.07 -7.03
N VAL A 109 -5.82 6.16 -8.36
CA VAL A 109 -5.44 5.07 -9.27
C VAL A 109 -3.95 4.78 -9.13
N TRP A 110 -3.08 5.77 -9.26
CA TRP A 110 -1.64 5.57 -9.15
C TRP A 110 -1.20 4.97 -7.82
N LEU A 111 -1.79 5.38 -6.70
CA LEU A 111 -1.48 4.79 -5.40
C LEU A 111 -1.85 3.30 -5.31
N ARG A 112 -2.89 2.86 -6.03
CA ARG A 112 -3.29 1.45 -6.08
C ARG A 112 -2.36 0.61 -6.95
N HIS A 113 -1.76 1.22 -7.98
CA HIS A 113 -0.85 0.56 -8.93
C HIS A 113 0.64 0.80 -8.65
N ASP A 114 0.98 1.44 -7.53
CA ASP A 114 2.36 1.80 -7.18
C ASP A 114 3.04 2.72 -8.22
N LEU A 115 2.30 3.70 -8.74
CA LEU A 115 2.70 4.65 -9.80
C LEU A 115 2.69 6.12 -9.33
N GLU A 116 2.65 6.37 -8.02
CA GLU A 116 2.39 7.71 -7.49
C GLU A 116 3.55 8.69 -7.61
N THR A 117 4.75 8.19 -7.88
CA THR A 117 5.95 9.02 -8.08
C THR A 117 6.52 8.83 -9.48
N PHE A 118 7.22 9.86 -9.97
CA PHE A 118 7.92 9.77 -11.26
C PHE A 118 8.89 8.58 -11.32
N LYS A 119 9.69 8.37 -10.27
CA LYS A 119 10.62 7.23 -10.16
C LYS A 119 9.92 5.87 -10.29
N LYS A 120 8.75 5.73 -9.67
CA LYS A 120 7.97 4.49 -9.78
C LYS A 120 7.37 4.28 -11.16
N ARG A 121 6.89 5.35 -11.81
CA ARG A 121 6.41 5.30 -13.20
C ARG A 121 7.52 4.94 -14.19
N LEU A 122 8.73 5.46 -13.98
CA LEU A 122 9.90 5.04 -14.76
C LEU A 122 10.26 3.58 -14.54
N LYS A 123 10.26 3.11 -13.29
CA LYS A 123 10.51 1.69 -13.00
C LYS A 123 9.46 0.78 -13.67
N ALA A 124 8.20 1.21 -13.70
CA ALA A 124 7.15 0.50 -14.43
C ALA A 124 7.43 0.45 -15.94
N LEU A 125 7.87 1.58 -16.52
CA LEU A 125 8.30 1.65 -17.92
C LEU A 125 9.52 0.74 -18.20
N GLU A 126 10.54 0.76 -17.36
CA GLU A 126 11.72 -0.13 -17.49
C GLU A 126 11.33 -1.62 -17.44
N THR A 127 10.40 -1.96 -16.54
CA THR A 127 9.88 -3.32 -16.43
C THR A 127 9.16 -3.73 -17.71
N LEU A 128 8.36 -2.83 -18.28
CA LEU A 128 7.66 -3.06 -19.54
C LEU A 128 8.65 -3.23 -20.72
N ILE A 129 9.70 -2.42 -20.78
CA ILE A 129 10.78 -2.56 -21.78
C ILE A 129 11.45 -3.93 -21.66
N ALA A 130 11.77 -4.36 -20.45
CA ALA A 130 12.45 -5.62 -20.20
C ALA A 130 11.61 -6.85 -20.56
N GLN A 131 10.28 -6.76 -20.41
CA GLN A 131 9.34 -7.85 -20.71
C GLN A 131 8.97 -7.91 -22.19
N ASP A 132 8.58 -6.76 -22.77
CA ASP A 132 7.93 -6.71 -24.09
C ASP A 132 8.86 -6.21 -25.20
N GLY A 133 10.04 -5.68 -24.87
CA GLY A 133 11.01 -5.20 -25.87
C GLY A 133 10.47 -4.05 -26.73
N ILE A 134 9.66 -3.17 -26.13
CA ILE A 134 8.91 -2.12 -26.84
C ILE A 134 9.85 -1.05 -27.42
N ILE A 135 9.49 -0.53 -28.59
CA ILE A 135 10.10 0.66 -29.18
C ILE A 135 9.63 1.89 -28.40
N LEU A 136 10.56 2.59 -27.77
CA LEU A 136 10.26 3.76 -26.95
C LEU A 136 9.75 4.93 -27.79
N THR A 137 8.73 5.61 -27.28
CA THR A 137 8.26 6.89 -27.85
C THR A 137 9.19 8.04 -27.44
N GLU A 138 9.17 9.15 -28.19
CA GLU A 138 9.99 10.33 -27.88
C GLU A 138 9.80 10.83 -26.45
N ASN A 139 8.56 10.80 -25.95
CA ASN A 139 8.23 11.22 -24.58
C ASN A 139 8.83 10.28 -23.53
N GLN A 140 8.89 8.97 -23.81
CA GLN A 140 9.51 7.98 -22.93
C GLN A 140 11.03 8.14 -22.89
N VAL A 141 11.65 8.39 -24.05
CA VAL A 141 13.09 8.67 -24.14
C VAL A 141 13.43 9.94 -23.36
N ALA A 142 12.68 11.02 -23.57
CA ALA A 142 12.88 12.28 -22.84
C ALA A 142 12.75 12.10 -21.31
N ALA A 143 11.81 11.27 -20.85
CA ALA A 143 11.65 10.97 -19.43
C ALA A 143 12.84 10.16 -18.86
N LEU A 144 13.40 9.22 -19.62
CA LEU A 144 14.60 8.47 -19.25
C LEU A 144 15.86 9.36 -19.21
N GLU A 145 15.99 10.29 -20.15
CA GLU A 145 17.10 11.24 -20.20
C GLU A 145 17.10 12.20 -19.01
N HIS A 146 15.93 12.68 -18.59
CA HIS A 146 15.77 13.53 -17.42
C HIS A 146 16.32 12.90 -16.13
N THR A 147 16.27 11.57 -16.04
CA THR A 147 16.75 10.82 -14.86
C THR A 147 18.26 10.65 -14.85
N LYS A 148 18.92 10.71 -16.01
CA LYS A 148 20.39 10.64 -16.13
C LYS A 148 21.08 11.96 -15.81
N GLN A 149 20.33 13.07 -15.82
CA GLN A 149 20.84 14.42 -15.56
C GLN A 149 20.79 14.81 -14.07
N GLU A 150 20.02 14.09 -13.26
CA GLU A 150 20.00 14.20 -11.79
C GLU A 150 20.93 13.19 -11.11
#